data_AF-A0A2M7ADE5-F1
#
_entry.id   AF-A0A2M7ADE5-F1
#
_cell.length_a   1.000
_cell.length_b   1.000
_cell.length_c   1.000
_cell.angle_alpha   90.00
_cell.angle_beta   90.00
_cell.angle_gamma   90.00
#
_symmetry.space_group_name_H-M   'P 1'
#
loop_
_entity.id
_entity.type
_entity.pdbx_description
1 polymer ?
#
loop_
_entity_poly.entity_id
_entity_poly.type
_entity_poly.pdbx_seq_one_letter_code
_entity_poly.pdbx_strand_id
1 'polypeptide(L)'
;MPQLYQGSAQQFNVVCKSDVMVPMRDGTQLATDLYLPALDGKPVLGRFPVILERTPYDKAAAGNVTNGRYFARRGYVCAVQDVRGRFGSEGTWYPFAQEAPDGYATVEWLAAQEWCDGKVGTMGGSYCGSDQSALATLNPPHLATMIVAVGASSYYHCSMRQNGALELRFIIYAFRMAITSKEALADPNLQAAARQAFDRIGEWISLGPLRASTSPLQLLPSYERWALDILTHGEYDDYWKQRGYAISQYYEQHADVPTLYIGGWYDSYARATCENFIALRRIKKSPQALLMGPWTHGGWGVTYAGDLDFGVQSHIDYNDLRLAWFDRYLKGFRSEAADWSPVRIFVMGAGNDARNYGGRIDRGGHWRDEDDYPLSRAKPAPYYLHGDGQLLPHAPAEAASPSVFTFDPSNPVPTVGGSISAADPLMQPGGFDQRGRADFFGCKDGLPLNARNDVLSFQTPPFERDTEITGPVEVILHASSSAQDTDFTAKLIEVIPASVDDTAGLAINLTDSIIRTRYRNGWDKTELLEPGKIYELRFQLYPTSVVVKAGHRLRVDISSSNFPRFDVNPNTGGPLGLERRVQKADQSIHHDAEHPSRLLLPVVGGG
;
A
#
# COMPACT_ATOMS: atom_id res chain seq x y z
N MET A 1 -1.19 11.66 -43.02
CA MET A 1 -2.42 11.02 -42.54
C MET A 1 -2.23 10.71 -41.07
N PRO A 2 -3.21 10.97 -40.17
CA PRO A 2 -3.10 10.51 -38.79
C PRO A 2 -2.96 8.98 -38.80
N GLN A 3 -1.94 8.45 -38.12
CA GLN A 3 -1.74 7.01 -38.02
C GLN A 3 -2.92 6.39 -37.24
N LEU A 4 -3.64 5.47 -37.89
CA LEU A 4 -4.75 4.72 -37.32
C LEU A 4 -4.29 3.93 -36.08
N TYR A 5 -5.17 3.80 -35.08
CA TYR A 5 -4.96 2.95 -33.90
C TYR A 5 -4.53 1.54 -34.31
N GLN A 6 -3.60 0.97 -33.55
CA GLN A 6 -3.13 -0.42 -33.69
C GLN A 6 -3.19 -1.12 -32.33
N GLY A 7 -3.73 -2.33 -32.31
CA GLY A 7 -3.79 -3.17 -31.11
C GLY A 7 -3.79 -4.65 -31.47
N SER A 8 -3.31 -5.49 -30.57
CA SER A 8 -3.28 -6.92 -30.77
C SER A 8 -4.68 -7.54 -30.67
N ALA A 9 -5.08 -8.28 -31.70
CA ALA A 9 -6.29 -9.09 -31.70
C ALA A 9 -6.00 -10.52 -31.24
N GLN A 10 -7.06 -11.25 -30.85
CA GLN A 10 -6.94 -12.70 -30.62
C GLN A 10 -6.75 -13.40 -31.96
N GLN A 11 -5.54 -13.94 -32.18
CA GLN A 11 -5.14 -14.58 -33.43
C GLN A 11 -4.70 -16.03 -33.22
N PHE A 12 -4.43 -16.42 -31.97
CA PHE A 12 -3.83 -17.70 -31.62
C PHE A 12 -4.69 -18.48 -30.62
N ASN A 13 -4.57 -19.80 -30.65
CA ASN A 13 -4.81 -20.66 -29.51
C ASN A 13 -3.62 -20.59 -28.54
N VAL A 14 -3.64 -21.38 -27.46
CA VAL A 14 -2.56 -21.41 -26.46
C VAL A 14 -2.15 -22.83 -26.14
N VAL A 15 -0.85 -23.09 -26.15
CA VAL A 15 -0.22 -24.27 -25.55
C VAL A 15 0.47 -23.84 -24.26
N CYS A 16 0.20 -24.54 -23.17
CA CYS A 16 0.88 -24.33 -21.90
C CYS A 16 1.95 -25.41 -21.71
N LYS A 17 3.20 -25.00 -21.47
CA LYS A 17 4.24 -25.87 -20.93
C LYS A 17 4.35 -25.59 -19.44
N SER A 18 3.86 -26.50 -18.62
CA SER A 18 3.88 -26.35 -17.16
C SER A 18 5.18 -26.83 -16.55
N ASP A 19 5.54 -26.26 -15.40
CA ASP A 19 6.67 -26.67 -14.56
C ASP A 19 8.02 -26.69 -15.29
N VAL A 20 8.24 -25.69 -16.16
CA VAL A 20 9.56 -25.47 -16.75
C VAL A 20 10.47 -24.91 -15.65
N MET A 21 11.49 -25.70 -15.29
CA MET A 21 12.43 -25.37 -14.22
C MET A 21 13.50 -24.40 -14.74
N VAL A 22 13.48 -23.17 -14.23
CA VAL A 22 14.41 -22.10 -14.61
C VAL A 22 15.56 -22.04 -13.58
N PRO A 23 16.82 -22.26 -13.97
CA PRO A 23 17.93 -22.28 -13.03
C PRO A 23 18.35 -20.86 -12.63
N MET A 24 18.43 -20.62 -11.32
CA MET A 24 19.01 -19.40 -10.74
C MET A 24 20.53 -19.52 -10.64
N ARG A 25 21.20 -18.40 -10.32
CA ARG A 25 22.66 -18.34 -10.22
C ARG A 25 23.26 -19.29 -9.17
N ASP A 26 22.51 -19.59 -8.12
CA ASP A 26 22.91 -20.49 -7.04
C ASP A 26 22.54 -21.95 -7.30
N GLY A 27 22.01 -22.26 -8.49
CA GLY A 27 21.56 -23.60 -8.87
C GLY A 27 20.13 -23.95 -8.44
N THR A 28 19.48 -23.11 -7.63
CA THR A 28 18.06 -23.31 -7.28
C THR A 28 17.20 -23.17 -8.52
N GLN A 29 16.21 -24.06 -8.71
CA GLN A 29 15.33 -24.01 -9.86
C GLN A 29 13.94 -23.46 -9.51
N LEU A 30 13.48 -22.47 -10.26
CA LEU A 30 12.16 -21.88 -10.09
C LEU A 30 11.18 -22.42 -11.15
N ALA A 31 10.06 -22.96 -10.69
CA ALA A 31 9.03 -23.53 -11.55
C ALA A 31 8.25 -22.43 -12.27
N THR A 32 8.17 -22.56 -13.59
CA THR A 32 7.58 -21.55 -14.47
C THR A 32 6.62 -22.20 -15.47
N ASP A 33 5.40 -21.68 -15.56
CA ASP A 33 4.45 -22.05 -16.60
C ASP A 33 4.59 -21.09 -17.79
N LEU A 34 4.78 -21.65 -18.99
CA LEU A 34 4.93 -20.91 -20.24
C LEU A 34 3.69 -21.07 -21.12
N TYR A 35 2.97 -19.98 -21.33
CA TYR A 35 1.82 -19.88 -22.23
C TYR A 35 2.28 -19.36 -23.59
N LEU A 36 2.31 -20.24 -24.59
CA LEU A 36 2.84 -19.96 -25.92
C LEU A 36 1.70 -19.76 -26.94
N PRO A 37 1.81 -18.79 -27.86
CA PRO A 37 0.91 -18.67 -29.01
C PRO A 37 0.92 -19.96 -29.83
N ALA A 38 -0.26 -20.47 -30.19
CA ALA A 38 -0.40 -21.74 -30.86
C ALA A 38 -1.42 -21.72 -32.01
N LEU A 39 -1.20 -22.56 -33.01
CA LEU A 39 -2.15 -22.90 -34.09
C LEU A 39 -2.24 -24.42 -34.17
N ASP A 40 -3.46 -24.95 -34.37
CA ASP A 40 -3.72 -26.40 -34.45
C ASP A 40 -3.10 -27.22 -33.30
N GLY A 41 -3.13 -26.65 -32.09
CA GLY A 41 -2.62 -27.28 -30.87
C GLY A 41 -1.08 -27.33 -30.75
N LYS A 42 -0.33 -26.64 -31.62
CA LYS A 42 1.13 -26.59 -31.59
C LYS A 42 1.64 -25.15 -31.43
N PRO A 43 2.71 -24.91 -30.65
CA PRO A 43 3.34 -23.60 -30.59
C PRO A 43 3.73 -23.11 -31.99
N VAL A 44 3.42 -21.85 -32.29
CA VAL A 44 3.78 -21.24 -33.59
C VAL A 44 5.29 -21.04 -33.66
N LEU A 45 5.89 -21.37 -34.81
CA LEU A 45 7.29 -21.05 -35.09
C LEU A 45 7.41 -19.54 -35.31
N GLY A 46 8.14 -18.86 -34.44
CA GLY A 46 8.33 -17.42 -34.47
C GLY A 46 8.93 -16.90 -33.17
N ARG A 47 9.32 -15.63 -33.18
CA ARG A 47 9.79 -14.92 -31.99
C ARG A 47 8.72 -13.94 -31.53
N PHE A 48 8.44 -13.95 -30.23
CA PHE A 48 7.42 -13.13 -29.59
C PHE A 48 8.01 -12.40 -28.38
N PRO A 49 7.50 -11.22 -28.05
CA PRO A 49 7.83 -10.59 -26.78
C PRO A 49 7.22 -11.38 -25.62
N VAL A 50 7.89 -11.30 -24.48
CA VAL A 50 7.52 -12.06 -23.27
C VAL A 50 6.90 -11.14 -22.25
N ILE A 51 5.86 -11.62 -21.56
CA ILE A 51 5.31 -10.98 -20.36
C ILE A 51 5.58 -11.92 -19.19
N LEU A 52 6.28 -11.43 -18.17
CA LEU A 52 6.62 -12.16 -16.96
C LEU A 52 5.79 -11.67 -15.77
N GLU A 53 5.18 -12.60 -15.04
CA GLU A 53 4.63 -12.39 -13.70
C GLU A 53 5.28 -13.38 -12.73
N ARG A 54 5.97 -12.87 -11.70
CA ARG A 54 6.52 -13.68 -10.60
C ARG A 54 5.56 -13.56 -9.41
N THR A 55 5.21 -14.68 -8.78
CA THR A 55 4.14 -14.72 -7.79
C THR A 55 4.42 -15.69 -6.63
N PRO A 56 4.06 -15.34 -5.38
CA PRO A 56 4.05 -16.26 -4.27
C PRO A 56 2.71 -16.98 -4.10
N TYR A 57 1.77 -16.82 -5.04
CA TYR A 57 0.34 -17.19 -4.92
C TYR A 57 -0.11 -18.30 -5.88
N ASP A 58 0.79 -19.21 -6.25
CA ASP A 58 0.57 -20.33 -7.18
C ASP A 58 0.43 -19.86 -8.63
N LYS A 59 1.43 -20.17 -9.45
CA LYS A 59 1.38 -19.93 -10.90
C LYS A 59 0.19 -20.61 -11.59
N ALA A 60 -0.38 -21.67 -11.00
CA ALA A 60 -1.55 -22.38 -11.49
C ALA A 60 -2.89 -21.82 -10.98
N ALA A 61 -2.89 -20.78 -10.14
CA ALA A 61 -4.12 -20.13 -9.70
C ALA A 61 -4.93 -19.60 -10.90
N ALA A 62 -6.27 -19.68 -10.81
CA ALA A 62 -7.16 -19.39 -11.94
C ALA A 62 -6.94 -18.01 -12.58
N GLY A 63 -6.65 -16.98 -11.78
CA GLY A 63 -6.32 -15.64 -12.26
C GLY A 63 -5.04 -15.61 -13.10
N ASN A 64 -4.00 -16.31 -12.66
CA ASN A 64 -2.72 -16.41 -13.36
C ASN A 64 -2.85 -17.18 -14.69
N VAL A 65 -3.60 -18.29 -14.69
CA VAL A 65 -3.92 -19.06 -15.90
C VAL A 65 -4.69 -18.20 -16.90
N THR A 66 -5.65 -17.41 -16.40
CA THR A 66 -6.45 -16.50 -17.23
C THR A 66 -5.58 -15.41 -17.86
N ASN A 67 -4.71 -14.76 -17.07
CA ASN A 67 -3.75 -13.77 -17.56
C ASN A 67 -2.81 -14.37 -18.62
N GLY A 68 -2.22 -15.53 -18.33
CA GLY A 68 -1.29 -16.22 -19.23
C GLY A 68 -1.91 -16.52 -20.59
N ARG A 69 -3.15 -17.04 -20.59
CA ARG A 69 -3.90 -17.30 -21.83
C ARG A 69 -4.33 -16.02 -22.53
N TYR A 70 -4.74 -14.98 -21.80
CA TYR A 70 -5.21 -13.72 -22.38
C TYR A 70 -4.15 -13.08 -23.30
N PHE A 71 -2.91 -13.00 -22.83
CA PHE A 71 -1.81 -12.43 -23.62
C PHE A 71 -1.30 -13.40 -24.69
N ALA A 72 -1.22 -14.71 -24.39
CA ALA A 72 -0.74 -15.69 -25.36
C ALA A 72 -1.59 -15.76 -26.63
N ARG A 73 -2.91 -15.64 -26.51
CA ARG A 73 -3.84 -15.57 -27.66
C ARG A 73 -3.61 -14.37 -28.58
N ARG A 74 -2.88 -13.36 -28.09
CA ARG A 74 -2.60 -12.10 -28.76
C ARG A 74 -1.16 -12.01 -29.26
N GLY A 75 -0.42 -13.11 -29.30
CA GLY A 75 0.96 -13.13 -29.82
C GLY A 75 1.99 -12.58 -28.84
N TYR A 76 1.85 -12.93 -27.57
CA TYR A 76 2.88 -12.81 -26.54
C TYR A 76 3.25 -14.20 -26.06
N VAL A 77 4.46 -14.43 -25.54
CA VAL A 77 4.63 -15.54 -24.59
C VAL A 77 4.39 -14.99 -23.19
N CYS A 78 3.56 -15.65 -22.40
CA CYS A 78 3.39 -15.29 -20.99
C CYS A 78 4.10 -16.33 -20.12
N ALA A 79 4.98 -15.88 -19.24
CA ALA A 79 5.65 -16.70 -18.23
C ALA A 79 5.08 -16.35 -16.86
N VAL A 80 4.56 -17.35 -16.14
CA VAL A 80 4.15 -17.19 -14.74
C VAL A 80 5.01 -18.09 -13.87
N GLN A 81 5.74 -17.49 -12.94
CA GLN A 81 6.75 -18.19 -12.13
C GLN A 81 6.39 -18.14 -10.65
N ASP A 82 6.46 -19.29 -9.98
CA ASP A 82 6.43 -19.34 -8.52
C ASP A 82 7.74 -18.76 -7.97
N VAL A 83 7.67 -17.83 -7.02
CA VAL A 83 8.89 -17.34 -6.36
C VAL A 83 9.56 -18.45 -5.52
N ARG A 84 10.82 -18.25 -5.17
CA ARG A 84 11.63 -19.20 -4.42
C ARG A 84 10.92 -19.74 -3.17
N GLY A 85 10.96 -21.06 -3.02
CA GLY A 85 10.37 -21.79 -1.89
C GLY A 85 8.84 -21.83 -1.86
N ARG A 86 8.17 -21.45 -2.95
CA ARG A 86 6.71 -21.52 -3.10
C ARG A 86 6.32 -22.55 -4.15
N PHE A 87 5.27 -23.31 -3.88
CA PHE A 87 4.65 -24.27 -4.81
C PHE A 87 5.68 -25.13 -5.57
N GLY A 88 5.76 -24.99 -6.90
CA GLY A 88 6.68 -25.79 -7.72
C GLY A 88 8.16 -25.43 -7.54
N SER A 89 8.47 -24.21 -7.09
CA SER A 89 9.84 -23.69 -7.00
C SER A 89 10.64 -24.29 -5.84
N GLU A 90 11.91 -24.59 -6.09
CA GLU A 90 12.86 -25.04 -5.09
C GLU A 90 13.27 -23.92 -4.11
N GLY A 91 14.10 -24.26 -3.12
CA GLY A 91 14.63 -23.32 -2.13
C GLY A 91 13.71 -23.06 -0.94
N THR A 92 14.03 -22.04 -0.16
CA THR A 92 13.30 -21.66 1.05
C THR A 92 12.63 -20.30 0.85
N TRP A 93 11.35 -20.20 1.23
CA TRP A 93 10.63 -18.94 1.16
C TRP A 93 11.03 -18.04 2.33
N TYR A 94 11.69 -16.93 1.99
CA TYR A 94 11.91 -15.79 2.85
C TYR A 94 11.46 -14.56 2.06
N PRO A 95 10.31 -13.95 2.39
CA PRO A 95 9.65 -12.96 1.54
C PRO A 95 10.59 -11.85 1.08
N PHE A 96 10.47 -11.44 -0.18
CA PHE A 96 11.15 -10.29 -0.79
C PHE A 96 12.68 -10.37 -0.89
N ALA A 97 13.36 -11.21 -0.11
CA ALA A 97 14.83 -11.18 0.00
C ALA A 97 15.56 -11.52 -1.30
N GLN A 98 15.05 -12.47 -2.07
CA GLN A 98 15.72 -12.99 -3.29
C GLN A 98 15.11 -12.47 -4.59
N GLU A 99 14.13 -11.56 -4.53
CA GLU A 99 13.35 -11.19 -5.71
C GLU A 99 14.15 -10.42 -6.75
N ALA A 100 15.16 -9.65 -6.29
CA ALA A 100 16.06 -8.96 -7.19
C ALA A 100 16.92 -9.93 -8.03
N PRO A 101 17.80 -10.77 -7.44
CA PRO A 101 18.65 -11.68 -8.20
C PRO A 101 17.87 -12.77 -8.95
N ASP A 102 16.80 -13.32 -8.37
CA ASP A 102 15.99 -14.34 -9.03
C ASP A 102 15.21 -13.76 -10.22
N GLY A 103 14.64 -12.56 -10.06
CA GLY A 103 13.95 -11.87 -11.15
C GLY A 103 14.90 -11.51 -12.30
N TYR A 104 16.12 -11.06 -12.00
CA TYR A 104 17.15 -10.82 -13.02
C TYR A 104 17.45 -12.10 -13.81
N ALA A 105 17.71 -13.22 -13.12
CA ALA A 105 18.05 -14.48 -13.76
C ALA A 105 16.92 -15.00 -14.65
N THR A 106 15.67 -14.88 -14.20
CA THR A 106 14.49 -15.26 -14.98
C THR A 106 14.33 -14.42 -16.24
N VAL A 107 14.49 -13.09 -16.16
CA VAL A 107 14.41 -12.21 -17.34
C VAL A 107 15.44 -12.61 -18.39
N GLU A 108 16.69 -12.81 -17.99
CA GLU A 108 17.77 -13.17 -18.92
C GLU A 108 17.61 -14.59 -19.48
N TRP A 109 17.10 -15.53 -18.68
CA TRP A 109 16.79 -16.88 -19.16
C TRP A 109 15.69 -16.87 -20.21
N LEU A 110 14.62 -16.09 -20.00
CA LEU A 110 13.52 -15.94 -20.96
C LEU A 110 13.99 -15.31 -22.26
N ALA A 111 14.84 -14.29 -22.18
CA ALA A 111 15.40 -13.61 -23.34
C ALA A 111 16.29 -14.50 -24.21
N ALA A 112 16.96 -15.50 -23.61
CA ALA A 112 17.81 -16.45 -24.31
C ALA A 112 17.04 -17.53 -25.10
N GLN A 113 15.73 -17.64 -24.92
CA GLN A 113 14.92 -18.68 -25.57
C GLN A 113 14.72 -18.41 -27.06
N GLU A 114 14.72 -19.45 -27.90
CA GLU A 114 14.59 -19.32 -29.37
C GLU A 114 13.28 -18.66 -29.83
N TRP A 115 12.24 -18.75 -29.02
CA TRP A 115 10.91 -18.18 -29.25
C TRP A 115 10.75 -16.76 -28.70
N CYS A 116 11.77 -16.21 -28.01
CA CYS A 116 11.76 -14.83 -27.52
C CYS A 116 12.36 -13.88 -28.57
N ASP A 117 11.77 -12.70 -28.72
CA ASP A 117 12.31 -11.64 -29.59
C ASP A 117 13.37 -10.76 -28.90
N GLY A 118 13.75 -11.10 -27.68
CA GLY A 118 14.70 -10.37 -26.85
C GLY A 118 14.07 -9.32 -25.93
N LYS A 119 12.74 -9.15 -25.94
CA LYS A 119 12.04 -8.21 -25.05
C LYS A 119 11.22 -8.93 -23.99
N VAL A 120 11.47 -8.60 -22.73
CA VAL A 120 10.67 -9.07 -21.59
C VAL A 120 10.00 -7.88 -20.92
N GLY A 121 8.67 -7.84 -20.93
CA GLY A 121 7.88 -6.95 -20.08
C GLY A 121 7.48 -7.66 -18.79
N THR A 122 7.22 -6.91 -17.72
CA THR A 122 6.74 -7.49 -16.47
C THR A 122 5.39 -6.89 -16.04
N MET A 123 4.62 -7.67 -15.28
CA MET A 123 3.40 -7.19 -14.62
C MET A 123 3.20 -7.87 -13.27
N GLY A 124 2.29 -7.32 -12.47
CA GLY A 124 1.91 -7.89 -11.19
C GLY A 124 1.44 -6.83 -10.19
N GLY A 125 0.61 -7.27 -9.25
CA GLY A 125 0.13 -6.46 -8.12
C GLY A 125 0.80 -6.84 -6.80
N SER A 126 0.93 -5.92 -5.85
CA SER A 126 1.31 -6.23 -4.47
C SER A 126 2.72 -6.82 -4.38
N TYR A 127 2.86 -8.04 -3.85
CA TYR A 127 4.12 -8.79 -3.88
C TYR A 127 4.69 -8.85 -5.30
N CYS A 128 3.88 -9.25 -6.29
CA CYS A 128 4.32 -9.31 -7.69
C CYS A 128 4.69 -7.92 -8.24
N GLY A 129 4.12 -6.83 -7.71
CA GLY A 129 4.50 -5.45 -8.02
C GLY A 129 5.88 -5.09 -7.47
N SER A 130 6.14 -5.46 -6.22
CA SER A 130 7.45 -5.29 -5.58
C SER A 130 8.54 -6.14 -6.24
N ASP A 131 8.24 -7.36 -6.68
CA ASP A 131 9.20 -8.25 -7.38
C ASP A 131 9.78 -7.58 -8.63
N GLN A 132 8.92 -6.92 -9.41
CA GLN A 132 9.31 -6.19 -10.62
C GLN A 132 10.25 -5.04 -10.28
N SER A 133 9.93 -4.28 -9.25
CA SER A 133 10.74 -3.13 -8.85
C SER A 133 12.08 -3.60 -8.26
N ALA A 134 12.08 -4.69 -7.49
CA ALA A 134 13.28 -5.30 -6.93
C ALA A 134 14.24 -5.82 -8.02
N LEU A 135 13.75 -6.59 -9.00
CA LEU A 135 14.57 -7.10 -10.10
C LEU A 135 15.11 -5.97 -10.98
N ALA A 136 14.32 -4.93 -11.18
CA ALA A 136 14.74 -3.78 -11.97
C ALA A 136 15.89 -3.01 -11.32
N THR A 137 16.09 -3.10 -9.99
CA THR A 137 17.27 -2.53 -9.32
C THR A 137 18.61 -3.11 -9.80
N LEU A 138 18.60 -4.27 -10.45
CA LEU A 138 19.77 -4.90 -11.06
C LEU A 138 19.89 -4.63 -12.57
N ASN A 139 18.98 -3.83 -13.13
CA ASN A 139 18.95 -3.42 -14.54
C ASN A 139 19.16 -4.58 -15.54
N PRO A 140 18.26 -5.57 -15.61
CA PRO A 140 18.39 -6.67 -16.58
C PRO A 140 18.38 -6.13 -18.02
N PRO A 141 19.38 -6.45 -18.86
CA PRO A 141 19.48 -5.93 -20.22
C PRO A 141 18.27 -6.16 -21.13
N HIS A 142 17.53 -7.25 -20.92
CA HIS A 142 16.37 -7.62 -21.73
C HIS A 142 15.02 -7.19 -21.15
N LEU A 143 15.02 -6.51 -19.98
CA LEU A 143 13.82 -5.88 -19.46
C LEU A 143 13.45 -4.70 -20.37
N ALA A 144 12.23 -4.69 -20.90
CA ALA A 144 11.79 -3.73 -21.90
C ALA A 144 10.68 -2.79 -21.41
N THR A 145 9.85 -3.21 -20.44
CA THR A 145 8.80 -2.37 -19.84
C THR A 145 8.22 -3.03 -18.59
N MET A 146 7.55 -2.26 -17.73
CA MET A 146 6.96 -2.75 -16.48
C MET A 146 5.55 -2.18 -16.25
N ILE A 147 4.69 -2.96 -15.60
CA ILE A 147 3.43 -2.51 -15.01
C ILE A 147 3.46 -2.86 -13.52
N VAL A 148 3.79 -1.88 -12.70
CA VAL A 148 3.93 -2.00 -11.25
C VAL A 148 2.63 -1.55 -10.59
N ALA A 149 1.76 -2.50 -10.25
CA ALA A 149 0.55 -2.21 -9.51
C ALA A 149 0.77 -2.40 -8.00
N VAL A 150 0.55 -1.35 -7.20
CA VAL A 150 0.63 -1.34 -5.72
C VAL A 150 1.85 -2.09 -5.17
N GLY A 151 3.03 -1.70 -5.66
CA GLY A 151 4.34 -2.22 -5.21
C GLY A 151 5.05 -1.25 -4.26
N ALA A 152 5.99 -1.77 -3.46
CA ALA A 152 6.75 -0.97 -2.51
C ALA A 152 7.81 -0.07 -3.18
N SER A 153 8.09 1.08 -2.58
CA SER A 153 9.33 1.87 -2.77
C SER A 153 10.32 1.53 -1.64
N SER A 154 9.82 1.31 -0.44
CA SER A 154 10.54 0.78 0.71
C SER A 154 9.57 0.04 1.63
N TYR A 155 9.95 -1.18 2.03
CA TYR A 155 9.22 -1.92 3.05
C TYR A 155 9.44 -1.33 4.46
N TYR A 156 10.53 -0.61 4.70
CA TYR A 156 10.76 0.01 6.00
C TYR A 156 10.08 1.38 6.15
N HIS A 157 10.19 2.26 5.15
CA HIS A 157 9.69 3.64 5.32
C HIS A 157 8.19 3.77 5.10
N CYS A 158 7.61 2.93 4.24
CA CYS A 158 6.23 3.10 3.81
C CYS A 158 5.49 1.81 3.42
N SER A 159 5.75 0.67 4.07
CA SER A 159 4.93 -0.54 3.89
C SER A 159 4.92 -1.50 5.10
N MET A 160 5.96 -2.32 5.32
CA MET A 160 6.03 -3.19 6.52
C MET A 160 6.15 -2.38 7.78
N ARG A 161 6.98 -1.34 7.75
CA ARG A 161 6.97 -0.29 8.75
C ARG A 161 6.44 1.01 8.13
N GLN A 162 5.82 1.81 8.98
CA GLN A 162 5.39 3.18 8.69
C GLN A 162 5.93 4.06 9.78
N ASN A 163 6.90 4.91 9.42
CA ASN A 163 7.58 5.80 10.36
C ASN A 163 7.96 5.09 11.67
N GLY A 164 8.51 3.88 11.55
CA GLY A 164 9.00 3.04 12.66
C GLY A 164 8.00 2.08 13.30
N ALA A 165 6.68 2.31 13.16
CA ALA A 165 5.66 1.36 13.64
C ALA A 165 5.48 0.21 12.65
N LEU A 166 5.23 -1.01 13.14
CA LEU A 166 5.02 -2.19 12.30
C LEU A 166 3.55 -2.26 11.86
N GLU A 167 3.29 -2.47 10.57
CA GLU A 167 1.95 -2.83 10.12
C GLU A 167 1.67 -4.32 10.38
N LEU A 168 0.74 -4.61 11.29
CA LEU A 168 0.46 -5.99 11.72
C LEU A 168 -0.14 -6.87 10.62
N ARG A 169 -0.59 -6.27 9.50
CA ARG A 169 -0.98 -7.03 8.30
C ARG A 169 0.11 -7.99 7.84
N PHE A 170 1.39 -7.71 8.08
CA PHE A 170 2.47 -8.64 7.69
C PHE A 170 2.61 -9.83 8.64
N ILE A 171 2.23 -9.69 9.91
CA ILE A 171 2.07 -10.84 10.81
C ILE A 171 0.88 -11.68 10.37
N ILE A 172 -0.27 -11.05 10.06
CA ILE A 172 -1.43 -11.73 9.46
C ILE A 172 -1.03 -12.46 8.18
N TYR A 173 -0.23 -11.80 7.32
CA TYR A 173 0.29 -12.36 6.09
C TYR A 173 1.18 -13.60 6.33
N ALA A 174 2.05 -13.59 7.34
CA ALA A 174 2.88 -14.76 7.67
C ALA A 174 2.02 -16.00 7.97
N PHE A 175 0.99 -15.85 8.81
CA PHE A 175 0.05 -16.93 9.11
C PHE A 175 -0.76 -17.36 7.88
N ARG A 176 -1.19 -16.42 7.04
CA ARG A 176 -1.91 -16.74 5.81
C ARG A 176 -1.05 -17.53 4.82
N MET A 177 0.19 -17.11 4.62
CA MET A 177 1.11 -17.72 3.67
C MET A 177 1.57 -19.11 4.13
N ALA A 178 1.61 -19.35 5.45
CA ALA A 178 1.88 -20.65 6.04
C ALA A 178 0.87 -21.73 5.60
N ILE A 179 -0.40 -21.40 5.38
CA ILE A 179 -1.45 -22.35 4.94
C ILE A 179 -1.14 -22.95 3.57
N THR A 180 -0.47 -22.18 2.72
CA THR A 180 -0.16 -22.54 1.33
C THR A 180 1.34 -22.74 1.14
N SER A 181 2.12 -22.93 2.22
CA SER A 181 3.52 -23.32 2.10
C SER A 181 3.66 -24.69 1.44
N LYS A 182 4.83 -24.96 0.83
CA LYS A 182 5.09 -26.25 0.20
C LYS A 182 4.98 -27.38 1.21
N GLU A 183 5.48 -27.14 2.41
CA GLU A 183 5.46 -28.07 3.54
C GLU A 183 4.02 -28.34 4.00
N ALA A 184 3.20 -27.31 4.15
CA ALA A 184 1.79 -27.47 4.52
C ALA A 184 1.00 -28.19 3.43
N LEU A 185 1.23 -27.86 2.15
CA LEU A 185 0.56 -28.55 1.04
C LEU A 185 0.94 -30.03 0.92
N ALA A 186 2.13 -30.42 1.41
CA ALA A 186 2.59 -31.80 1.43
C ALA A 186 2.13 -32.59 2.67
N ASP A 187 1.73 -31.92 3.75
CA ASP A 187 1.26 -32.54 5.00
C ASP A 187 -0.11 -31.97 5.43
N PRO A 188 -1.20 -32.74 5.26
CA PRO A 188 -2.55 -32.31 5.66
C PRO A 188 -2.68 -31.91 7.13
N ASN A 189 -1.92 -32.51 8.05
CA ASN A 189 -1.98 -32.17 9.47
C ASN A 189 -1.34 -30.80 9.72
N LEU A 190 -0.20 -30.53 9.08
CA LEU A 190 0.45 -29.22 9.14
C LEU A 190 -0.44 -28.14 8.52
N GLN A 191 -1.09 -28.44 7.38
CA GLN A 191 -2.03 -27.51 6.77
C GLN A 191 -3.22 -27.21 7.69
N ALA A 192 -3.79 -28.24 8.32
CA ALA A 192 -4.88 -28.07 9.27
C ALA A 192 -4.45 -27.21 10.47
N ALA A 193 -3.26 -27.45 11.01
CA ALA A 193 -2.70 -26.64 12.10
C ALA A 193 -2.50 -25.17 11.69
N ALA A 194 -1.97 -24.91 10.49
CA ALA A 194 -1.80 -23.55 9.96
C ALA A 194 -3.15 -22.84 9.74
N ARG A 195 -4.17 -23.55 9.21
CA ARG A 195 -5.53 -23.01 9.05
C ARG A 195 -6.16 -22.69 10.39
N GLN A 196 -6.12 -23.61 11.35
CA GLN A 196 -6.65 -23.37 12.70
C GLN A 196 -5.97 -22.18 13.39
N ALA A 197 -4.66 -21.99 13.15
CA ALA A 197 -3.94 -20.83 13.65
C ALA A 197 -4.46 -19.52 13.03
N PHE A 198 -4.68 -19.50 11.72
CA PHE A 198 -5.20 -18.35 11.00
C PHE A 198 -6.67 -18.05 11.30
N ASP A 199 -7.51 -19.06 11.52
CA ASP A 199 -8.91 -18.88 11.96
C ASP A 199 -8.98 -18.13 13.31
N ARG A 200 -7.94 -18.27 14.14
CA ARG A 200 -7.77 -17.57 15.43
C ARG A 200 -6.81 -16.37 15.34
N ILE A 201 -6.59 -15.81 14.15
CA ILE A 201 -5.58 -14.75 13.96
C ILE A 201 -5.83 -13.52 14.85
N GLY A 202 -7.09 -13.16 15.11
CA GLY A 202 -7.42 -12.06 16.02
C GLY A 202 -6.91 -12.28 17.45
N GLU A 203 -6.94 -13.52 17.95
CA GLU A 203 -6.41 -13.87 19.26
C GLU A 203 -4.88 -13.76 19.30
N TRP A 204 -4.20 -14.25 18.26
CA TRP A 204 -2.74 -14.15 18.15
C TRP A 204 -2.27 -12.69 18.06
N ILE A 205 -2.98 -11.87 17.30
CA ILE A 205 -2.70 -10.43 17.17
C ILE A 205 -2.93 -9.71 18.51
N SER A 206 -3.97 -10.07 19.26
CA SER A 206 -4.25 -9.47 20.58
C SER A 206 -3.26 -9.90 21.67
N LEU A 207 -2.73 -11.12 21.59
CA LEU A 207 -1.74 -11.66 22.53
C LEU A 207 -0.31 -11.14 22.32
N GLY A 208 -0.09 -10.37 21.24
CA GLY A 208 1.22 -9.92 20.81
C GLY A 208 2.05 -9.25 21.93
N PRO A 209 3.38 -9.21 21.79
CA PRO A 209 4.15 -9.63 20.60
C PRO A 209 4.23 -11.16 20.41
N LEU A 210 4.48 -11.60 19.18
CA LEU A 210 4.79 -13.01 18.86
C LEU A 210 6.10 -13.45 19.55
N ARG A 211 6.26 -14.74 19.86
CA ARG A 211 7.53 -15.32 20.36
C ARG A 211 7.87 -16.59 19.61
N ALA A 212 9.18 -16.83 19.48
CA ALA A 212 9.71 -18.08 18.97
C ALA A 212 9.10 -19.28 19.71
N SER A 213 8.67 -20.28 18.93
CA SER A 213 8.13 -21.55 19.42
C SER A 213 6.84 -21.45 20.24
N THR A 214 6.10 -20.33 20.13
CA THR A 214 4.83 -20.13 20.87
C THR A 214 3.59 -20.11 19.99
N SER A 215 3.78 -20.19 18.68
CA SER A 215 2.68 -20.28 17.72
C SER A 215 2.89 -21.45 16.76
N PRO A 216 1.85 -21.87 16.02
CA PRO A 216 1.98 -22.89 14.99
C PRO A 216 2.97 -22.55 13.86
N LEU A 217 3.39 -21.28 13.71
CA LEU A 217 4.45 -20.92 12.77
C LEU A 217 5.78 -21.64 13.05
N GLN A 218 6.02 -22.12 14.28
CA GLN A 218 7.22 -22.89 14.62
C GLN A 218 7.41 -24.16 13.77
N LEU A 219 6.30 -24.70 13.24
CA LEU A 219 6.29 -25.85 12.35
C LEU A 219 6.79 -25.48 10.94
N LEU A 220 6.94 -24.18 10.66
CA LEU A 220 7.40 -23.59 9.42
C LEU A 220 8.52 -22.57 9.73
N PRO A 221 9.74 -23.01 10.04
CA PRO A 221 10.77 -22.17 10.65
C PRO A 221 11.14 -20.91 9.85
N SER A 222 11.06 -20.92 8.52
CA SER A 222 11.32 -19.71 7.72
C SER A 222 10.22 -18.65 7.86
N TYR A 223 8.97 -19.07 8.05
CA TYR A 223 7.81 -18.20 8.24
C TYR A 223 7.84 -17.59 9.64
N GLU A 224 8.12 -18.40 10.67
CA GLU A 224 8.31 -17.90 12.03
C GLU A 224 9.49 -16.92 12.09
N ARG A 225 10.63 -17.29 11.50
CA ARG A 225 11.81 -16.42 11.47
C ARG A 225 11.48 -15.08 10.83
N TRP A 226 10.88 -15.07 9.64
CA TRP A 226 10.51 -13.81 8.98
C TRP A 226 9.54 -12.97 9.82
N ALA A 227 8.53 -13.59 10.43
CA ALA A 227 7.58 -12.88 11.31
C ALA A 227 8.26 -12.27 12.55
N LEU A 228 9.25 -12.97 13.13
CA LEU A 228 10.03 -12.45 14.25
C LEU A 228 11.01 -11.36 13.80
N ASP A 229 11.67 -11.53 12.66
CA ASP A 229 12.64 -10.57 12.14
C ASP A 229 11.98 -9.22 11.87
N ILE A 230 10.85 -9.18 11.15
CA ILE A 230 10.15 -7.90 10.89
C ILE A 230 9.64 -7.25 12.17
N LEU A 231 9.35 -8.05 13.20
CA LEU A 231 8.87 -7.59 14.49
C LEU A 231 9.99 -6.96 15.34
N THR A 232 11.21 -7.52 15.28
CA THR A 232 12.33 -7.14 16.14
C THR A 232 13.36 -6.22 15.48
N HIS A 233 13.52 -6.26 14.15
CA HIS A 233 14.36 -5.30 13.41
C HIS A 233 13.67 -3.93 13.32
N GLY A 234 13.86 -3.13 14.37
CA GLY A 234 13.24 -1.81 14.54
C GLY A 234 13.95 -0.70 13.78
N GLU A 235 15.28 -0.67 13.85
CA GLU A 235 16.15 0.28 13.16
C GLU A 235 16.26 -0.04 11.66
N TYR A 236 16.56 0.97 10.85
CA TYR A 236 16.85 0.80 9.41
C TYR A 236 18.29 0.28 9.19
N ASP A 237 18.51 -0.96 9.60
CA ASP A 237 19.80 -1.67 9.54
C ASP A 237 19.98 -2.45 8.21
N ASP A 238 21.02 -3.29 8.15
CA ASP A 238 21.36 -4.08 6.96
C ASP A 238 20.25 -5.07 6.56
N TYR A 239 19.39 -5.46 7.50
CA TYR A 239 18.23 -6.30 7.20
C TYR A 239 17.30 -5.59 6.21
N TRP A 240 16.97 -4.33 6.48
CA TRP A 240 16.06 -3.56 5.63
C TRP A 240 16.70 -3.04 4.35
N LYS A 241 18.03 -2.87 4.32
CA LYS A 241 18.79 -2.34 3.17
C LYS A 241 18.95 -3.32 2.01
N GLN A 242 18.44 -4.54 2.14
CA GLN A 242 18.40 -5.52 1.03
C GLN A 242 17.55 -4.99 -0.12
N ARG A 243 17.93 -5.29 -1.37
CA ARG A 243 17.29 -4.75 -2.59
C ARG A 243 15.78 -5.00 -2.70
N GLY A 244 15.31 -6.16 -2.22
CA GLY A 244 13.89 -6.46 -2.20
C GLY A 244 13.09 -5.70 -1.14
N TYR A 245 13.76 -5.19 -0.10
CA TYR A 245 13.14 -4.39 0.96
C TYR A 245 13.29 -2.87 0.72
N ALA A 246 14.43 -2.43 0.19
CA ALA A 246 14.80 -1.02 0.04
C ALA A 246 14.97 -0.58 -1.42
N ILE A 247 13.98 -0.83 -2.28
CA ILE A 247 14.02 -0.52 -3.71
C ILE A 247 14.47 0.93 -3.98
N SER A 248 13.95 1.88 -3.20
CA SER A 248 14.28 3.32 -3.29
C SER A 248 15.75 3.66 -3.06
N GLN A 249 16.48 2.84 -2.28
CA GLN A 249 17.93 3.01 -2.10
C GLN A 249 18.72 2.71 -3.37
N TYR A 250 18.10 1.99 -4.33
CA TYR A 250 18.75 1.52 -5.56
C TYR A 250 18.14 2.12 -6.83
N TYR A 251 17.44 3.26 -6.74
CA TYR A 251 16.83 3.90 -7.90
C TYR A 251 17.84 4.31 -8.98
N GLU A 252 19.06 4.70 -8.61
CA GLU A 252 20.11 5.00 -9.58
C GLU A 252 20.47 3.78 -10.44
N GLN A 253 20.55 2.58 -9.84
CA GLN A 253 20.80 1.33 -10.57
C GLN A 253 19.53 0.72 -11.18
N HIS A 254 18.35 1.28 -10.92
CA HIS A 254 17.10 0.78 -11.47
C HIS A 254 17.08 0.89 -13.00
N ALA A 255 16.47 -0.09 -13.66
CA ALA A 255 16.31 -0.10 -15.11
C ALA A 255 15.64 1.17 -15.64
N ASP A 256 16.12 1.66 -16.78
CA ASP A 256 15.57 2.82 -17.49
C ASP A 256 14.61 2.36 -18.61
N VAL A 257 13.48 1.79 -18.20
CA VAL A 257 12.44 1.26 -19.08
C VAL A 257 11.12 2.00 -18.89
N PRO A 258 10.24 2.02 -19.90
CA PRO A 258 8.90 2.55 -19.72
C PRO A 258 8.18 1.79 -18.60
N THR A 259 7.66 2.52 -17.61
CA THR A 259 6.96 1.91 -16.46
C THR A 259 5.62 2.61 -16.20
N LEU A 260 4.58 1.80 -16.02
CA LEU A 260 3.28 2.23 -15.54
C LEU A 260 3.13 1.87 -14.06
N TYR A 261 2.94 2.87 -13.21
CA TYR A 261 2.59 2.73 -11.80
C TYR A 261 1.09 2.83 -11.61
N ILE A 262 0.48 1.85 -10.95
CA ILE A 262 -0.97 1.82 -10.69
C ILE A 262 -1.21 1.71 -9.19
N GLY A 263 -2.04 2.59 -8.65
CA GLY A 263 -2.37 2.61 -7.22
C GLY A 263 -3.81 2.99 -6.94
N GLY A 264 -4.22 2.79 -5.68
CA GLY A 264 -5.50 3.21 -5.16
C GLY A 264 -5.32 4.16 -3.97
N TRP A 265 -6.17 5.18 -3.82
CA TRP A 265 -6.10 6.09 -2.67
C TRP A 265 -6.31 5.38 -1.33
N TYR A 266 -7.15 4.35 -1.32
CA TYR A 266 -7.41 3.50 -0.15
C TYR A 266 -6.54 2.23 -0.12
N ASP A 267 -5.40 2.23 -0.83
CA ASP A 267 -4.44 1.13 -0.83
C ASP A 267 -3.24 1.38 0.10
N SER A 268 -2.73 0.32 0.72
CA SER A 268 -1.60 0.40 1.66
C SER A 268 -0.27 0.84 1.01
N TYR A 269 -0.15 0.74 -0.31
CA TYR A 269 1.01 1.16 -1.11
C TYR A 269 0.77 2.48 -1.85
N ALA A 270 -0.29 3.25 -1.54
CA ALA A 270 -0.57 4.54 -2.20
C ALA A 270 0.65 5.48 -2.17
N ARG A 271 1.30 5.57 -1.00
CA ARG A 271 2.53 6.36 -0.81
C ARG A 271 3.68 5.82 -1.67
N ALA A 272 3.97 4.52 -1.56
CA ALA A 272 5.04 3.88 -2.30
C ALA A 272 4.90 3.99 -3.82
N THR A 273 3.67 3.86 -4.33
CA THR A 273 3.34 4.00 -5.75
C THR A 273 3.68 5.40 -6.24
N CYS A 274 3.26 6.42 -5.49
CA CYS A 274 3.58 7.81 -5.80
C CYS A 274 5.09 8.10 -5.70
N GLU A 275 5.76 7.64 -4.64
CA GLU A 275 7.19 7.85 -4.43
C GLU A 275 8.05 7.24 -5.55
N ASN A 276 7.74 6.00 -5.96
CA ASN A 276 8.38 5.34 -7.09
C ASN A 276 8.29 6.21 -8.36
N PHE A 277 7.08 6.66 -8.72
CA PHE A 277 6.88 7.53 -9.87
C PHE A 277 7.65 8.86 -9.73
N ILE A 278 7.51 9.57 -8.61
CA ILE A 278 8.12 10.88 -8.37
C ILE A 278 9.64 10.81 -8.54
N ALA A 279 10.27 9.81 -7.94
CA ALA A 279 11.72 9.65 -7.98
C ALA A 279 12.20 9.21 -9.36
N LEU A 280 11.60 8.16 -9.93
CA LEU A 280 12.07 7.56 -11.17
C LEU A 280 11.78 8.44 -12.38
N ARG A 281 10.68 9.20 -12.40
CA ARG A 281 10.39 10.18 -13.46
C ARG A 281 11.47 11.26 -13.58
N ARG A 282 12.13 11.62 -12.47
CA ARG A 282 13.18 12.64 -12.47
C ARG A 282 14.51 12.14 -12.99
N ILE A 283 14.81 10.85 -12.80
CA ILE A 283 16.15 10.29 -13.09
C ILE A 283 16.17 9.38 -14.32
N LYS A 284 15.02 8.84 -14.74
CA LYS A 284 14.89 7.94 -15.91
C LYS A 284 14.49 8.70 -17.15
N LYS A 285 14.99 8.26 -18.31
CA LYS A 285 14.70 8.87 -19.61
C LYS A 285 13.47 8.26 -20.26
N SER A 286 13.23 6.99 -20.00
CA SER A 286 12.06 6.27 -20.50
C SER A 286 10.77 6.77 -19.82
N PRO A 287 9.63 6.77 -20.52
CA PRO A 287 8.36 7.23 -19.97
C PRO A 287 7.98 6.56 -18.65
N GLN A 288 7.78 7.37 -17.61
CA GLN A 288 7.16 6.94 -16.36
C GLN A 288 5.73 7.48 -16.33
N ALA A 289 4.76 6.60 -16.05
CA ALA A 289 3.34 6.93 -15.98
C ALA A 289 2.74 6.57 -14.62
N LEU A 290 1.79 7.35 -14.12
CA LEU A 290 1.09 7.13 -12.86
C LEU A 290 -0.42 7.11 -13.07
N LEU A 291 -1.09 6.07 -12.58
CA LEU A 291 -2.54 5.93 -12.53
C LEU A 291 -3.00 5.72 -11.08
N MET A 292 -3.72 6.69 -10.51
CA MET A 292 -4.27 6.59 -9.16
C MET A 292 -5.79 6.67 -9.17
N GLY A 293 -6.47 5.59 -8.81
CA GLY A 293 -7.93 5.55 -8.70
C GLY A 293 -8.45 5.53 -7.26
N PRO A 294 -9.76 5.57 -7.04
CA PRO A 294 -10.36 5.55 -5.71
C PRO A 294 -10.50 4.12 -5.17
N TRP A 295 -9.53 3.25 -5.48
CA TRP A 295 -9.63 1.81 -5.26
C TRP A 295 -8.99 1.37 -3.95
N THR A 296 -9.39 0.19 -3.50
CA THR A 296 -8.69 -0.63 -2.52
C THR A 296 -7.73 -1.61 -3.22
N HIS A 297 -6.99 -2.39 -2.44
CA HIS A 297 -5.97 -3.32 -2.92
C HIS A 297 -6.48 -4.33 -3.95
N GLY A 298 -6.05 -4.19 -5.22
CA GLY A 298 -6.44 -5.08 -6.31
C GLY A 298 -7.87 -4.87 -6.83
N GLY A 299 -8.62 -3.91 -6.28
CA GLY A 299 -10.00 -3.58 -6.64
C GLY A 299 -10.13 -2.78 -7.94
N TRP A 300 -9.30 -3.08 -8.95
CA TRP A 300 -9.34 -2.40 -10.24
C TRP A 300 -10.71 -2.59 -10.89
N GLY A 301 -11.35 -1.50 -11.30
CA GLY A 301 -12.69 -1.58 -11.89
C GLY A 301 -13.82 -1.69 -10.86
N VAL A 302 -13.54 -1.84 -9.56
CA VAL A 302 -14.58 -1.72 -8.53
C VAL A 302 -14.93 -0.25 -8.37
N THR A 303 -16.22 0.08 -8.38
CA THR A 303 -16.68 1.48 -8.31
C THR A 303 -16.66 2.05 -6.90
N TYR A 304 -16.36 1.24 -5.88
CA TYR A 304 -16.47 1.62 -4.47
C TYR A 304 -15.21 1.23 -3.68
N ALA A 305 -14.98 1.92 -2.55
CA ALA A 305 -14.00 1.55 -1.54
C ALA A 305 -14.60 1.75 -0.14
N GLY A 306 -14.77 0.66 0.60
CA GLY A 306 -15.54 0.67 1.84
C GLY A 306 -16.99 1.08 1.57
N ASP A 307 -17.53 1.98 2.38
CA ASP A 307 -18.91 2.44 2.26
C ASP A 307 -19.11 3.56 1.23
N LEU A 308 -18.07 3.94 0.49
CA LEU A 308 -18.10 5.01 -0.51
C LEU A 308 -18.16 4.46 -1.93
N ASP A 309 -19.15 4.90 -2.71
CA ASP A 309 -19.26 4.65 -4.15
C ASP A 309 -18.78 5.87 -4.94
N PHE A 310 -17.94 5.64 -5.94
CA PHE A 310 -17.32 6.65 -6.80
C PHE A 310 -17.90 6.64 -8.22
N GLY A 311 -18.95 5.85 -8.45
CA GLY A 311 -19.70 5.77 -9.70
C GLY A 311 -18.99 4.95 -10.79
N VAL A 312 -19.76 4.58 -11.81
CA VAL A 312 -19.32 3.80 -12.98
C VAL A 312 -18.12 4.43 -13.69
N GLN A 313 -17.98 5.76 -13.66
CA GLN A 313 -16.85 6.46 -14.24
C GLN A 313 -15.50 6.15 -13.56
N SER A 314 -15.49 5.66 -12.31
CA SER A 314 -14.27 5.23 -11.62
C SER A 314 -13.78 3.83 -12.07
N HIS A 315 -14.63 3.08 -12.79
CA HIS A 315 -14.29 1.78 -13.33
C HIS A 315 -13.23 1.89 -14.45
N ILE A 316 -12.24 1.01 -14.43
CA ILE A 316 -11.32 0.78 -15.55
C ILE A 316 -11.35 -0.70 -15.94
N ASP A 317 -11.16 -1.00 -17.23
CA ASP A 317 -10.81 -2.36 -17.64
C ASP A 317 -9.30 -2.58 -17.48
N TYR A 318 -8.93 -3.36 -16.48
CA TYR A 318 -7.54 -3.61 -16.15
C TYR A 318 -6.80 -4.45 -17.20
N ASN A 319 -7.50 -5.30 -17.97
CA ASN A 319 -6.90 -6.08 -19.05
C ASN A 319 -6.61 -5.20 -20.26
N ASP A 320 -7.57 -4.36 -20.64
CA ASP A 320 -7.40 -3.46 -21.79
C ASP A 320 -6.31 -2.42 -21.52
N LEU A 321 -6.24 -1.89 -20.29
CA LEU A 321 -5.14 -1.03 -19.84
C LEU A 321 -3.78 -1.73 -20.03
N ARG A 322 -3.62 -2.94 -19.49
CA ARG A 322 -2.36 -3.70 -19.59
C ARG A 322 -2.02 -4.04 -21.04
N LEU A 323 -3.01 -4.43 -21.84
CA LEU A 323 -2.82 -4.76 -23.25
C LEU A 323 -2.36 -3.54 -24.04
N ALA A 324 -3.01 -2.38 -23.87
CA ALA A 324 -2.62 -1.15 -24.54
C ALA A 324 -1.17 -0.79 -24.23
N TRP A 325 -0.75 -0.90 -22.96
CA TRP A 325 0.63 -0.64 -22.55
C TRP A 325 1.63 -1.60 -23.19
N PHE A 326 1.37 -2.91 -23.13
CA PHE A 326 2.27 -3.90 -23.73
C PHE A 326 2.30 -3.85 -25.27
N ASP A 327 1.18 -3.56 -25.92
CA ASP A 327 1.14 -3.35 -27.37
C ASP A 327 2.05 -2.19 -27.77
N ARG A 328 2.06 -1.12 -26.98
CA ARG A 328 2.93 0.03 -27.21
C ARG A 328 4.41 -0.31 -27.06
N TYR A 329 4.80 -0.85 -25.91
CA TYR A 329 6.22 -0.91 -25.54
C TYR A 329 6.91 -2.22 -25.90
N LEU A 330 6.18 -3.33 -26.06
CA LEU A 330 6.77 -4.58 -26.52
C LEU A 330 6.68 -4.73 -28.04
N LYS A 331 5.53 -4.37 -28.64
CA LYS A 331 5.29 -4.54 -30.08
C LYS A 331 5.46 -3.28 -30.94
N GLY A 332 5.55 -2.10 -30.32
CA GLY A 332 5.70 -0.84 -31.03
C GLY A 332 4.42 -0.33 -31.70
N PHE A 333 3.26 -0.91 -31.38
CA PHE A 333 1.98 -0.47 -31.93
C PHE A 333 1.61 0.93 -31.43
N ARG A 334 0.86 1.68 -32.24
CA ARG A 334 0.20 2.92 -31.81
C ARG A 334 -1.12 2.59 -31.10
N SER A 335 -1.02 1.98 -29.92
CA SER A 335 -2.16 1.73 -29.03
C SER A 335 -2.57 3.00 -28.28
N GLU A 336 -3.62 2.92 -27.45
CA GLU A 336 -4.11 4.06 -26.65
C GLU A 336 -3.04 4.61 -25.69
N ALA A 337 -2.11 3.76 -25.22
CA ALA A 337 -1.02 4.17 -24.35
C ALA A 337 -0.06 5.18 -25.00
N ALA A 338 -0.11 5.36 -26.33
CA ALA A 338 0.65 6.40 -27.02
C ALA A 338 0.13 7.82 -26.73
N ASP A 339 -1.14 7.94 -26.35
CA ASP A 339 -1.83 9.22 -26.13
C ASP A 339 -2.14 9.46 -24.64
N TRP A 340 -1.66 8.59 -23.73
CA TRP A 340 -1.84 8.77 -22.28
C TRP A 340 -0.98 9.91 -21.73
N SER A 341 -1.58 10.71 -20.85
CA SER A 341 -0.85 11.68 -20.03
C SER A 341 0.07 10.97 -19.04
N PRO A 342 1.18 11.60 -18.63
CA PRO A 342 2.11 11.02 -17.66
C PRO A 342 1.46 10.68 -16.32
N VAL A 343 0.43 11.43 -15.91
CA VAL A 343 -0.30 11.20 -14.68
C VAL A 343 -1.78 11.23 -14.99
N ARG A 344 -2.51 10.26 -14.44
CA ARG A 344 -3.97 10.24 -14.44
C ARG A 344 -4.46 9.90 -13.04
N ILE A 345 -5.25 10.78 -12.46
CA ILE A 345 -5.76 10.66 -11.10
C ILE A 345 -7.28 10.70 -11.09
N PHE A 346 -7.90 9.96 -10.18
CA PHE A 346 -9.31 10.11 -9.87
C PHE A 346 -9.45 11.09 -8.70
N VAL A 347 -10.07 12.23 -8.96
CA VAL A 347 -10.38 13.23 -7.94
C VAL A 347 -11.73 12.87 -7.32
N MET A 348 -11.69 12.43 -6.06
CA MET A 348 -12.88 11.99 -5.32
C MET A 348 -13.74 13.19 -4.87
N GLY A 349 -15.01 12.94 -4.54
CA GLY A 349 -15.82 13.88 -3.77
C GLY A 349 -16.79 14.77 -4.55
N ALA A 350 -17.06 14.43 -5.81
CA ALA A 350 -17.99 15.15 -6.68
C ALA A 350 -19.42 14.55 -6.74
N GLY A 351 -19.74 13.55 -5.91
CA GLY A 351 -21.06 12.91 -5.81
C GLY A 351 -22.09 13.77 -5.07
N ASN A 352 -23.21 13.21 -4.60
CA ASN A 352 -24.24 13.96 -3.85
C ASN A 352 -24.33 13.59 -2.35
N ASP A 353 -23.48 12.66 -1.89
CA ASP A 353 -23.41 12.15 -0.51
C ASP A 353 -24.68 11.45 0.01
N ALA A 354 -25.65 11.15 -0.86
CA ALA A 354 -26.83 10.34 -0.53
C ALA A 354 -26.50 8.85 -0.59
N ARG A 355 -27.34 8.01 0.05
CA ARG A 355 -27.18 6.56 -0.06
C ARG A 355 -27.75 6.06 -1.39
N ASN A 356 -26.95 5.28 -2.11
CA ASN A 356 -27.39 4.60 -3.32
C ASN A 356 -28.21 3.34 -2.99
N TYR A 357 -28.75 2.67 -4.02
CA TYR A 357 -29.58 1.46 -3.84
C TYR A 357 -28.85 0.32 -3.11
N GLY A 358 -27.52 0.27 -3.18
CA GLY A 358 -26.68 -0.68 -2.46
C GLY A 358 -26.34 -0.27 -1.01
N GLY A 359 -26.88 0.85 -0.53
CA GLY A 359 -26.63 1.40 0.80
C GLY A 359 -25.30 2.13 0.96
N ARG A 360 -24.51 2.27 -0.13
CA ARG A 360 -23.23 3.03 -0.13
C ARG A 360 -23.48 4.51 -0.33
N ILE A 361 -22.59 5.34 0.18
CA ILE A 361 -22.63 6.80 0.04
C ILE A 361 -22.11 7.16 -1.36
N ASP A 362 -22.90 7.88 -2.15
CA ASP A 362 -22.48 8.41 -3.46
C ASP A 362 -21.48 9.54 -3.28
N ARG A 363 -20.20 9.19 -3.20
CA ARG A 363 -19.09 10.14 -3.08
C ARG A 363 -18.63 10.65 -4.44
N GLY A 364 -18.86 9.90 -5.51
CA GLY A 364 -18.58 10.29 -6.90
C GLY A 364 -17.14 10.77 -7.13
N GLY A 365 -16.94 11.51 -8.21
CA GLY A 365 -15.62 11.99 -8.62
C GLY A 365 -15.42 11.91 -10.13
N HIS A 366 -14.23 12.28 -10.58
CA HIS A 366 -13.89 12.29 -12.01
C HIS A 366 -12.40 12.01 -12.24
N TRP A 367 -12.09 11.44 -13.39
CA TRP A 367 -10.70 11.32 -13.87
C TRP A 367 -10.17 12.66 -14.32
N ARG A 368 -8.92 12.95 -14.00
CA ARG A 368 -8.19 14.12 -14.49
C ARG A 368 -6.78 13.72 -14.90
N ASP A 369 -6.40 14.18 -16.07
CA ASP A 369 -5.06 14.01 -16.63
C ASP A 369 -4.16 15.17 -16.19
N GLU A 370 -2.90 14.86 -15.92
CA GLU A 370 -1.91 15.77 -15.35
C GLU A 370 -0.53 15.53 -15.96
N ASP A 371 0.29 16.58 -16.01
CA ASP A 371 1.64 16.51 -16.56
C ASP A 371 2.66 15.93 -15.55
N ASP A 372 2.39 16.09 -14.26
CA ASP A 372 3.30 15.68 -13.19
C ASP A 372 2.59 15.46 -11.85
N TYR A 373 3.25 14.75 -10.95
CA TYR A 373 2.79 14.53 -9.58
C TYR A 373 3.98 14.68 -8.61
N PRO A 374 3.83 15.36 -7.45
CA PRO A 374 2.64 16.11 -7.01
C PRO A 374 2.32 17.29 -7.93
N LEU A 375 1.07 17.76 -7.91
CA LEU A 375 0.63 18.84 -8.79
C LEU A 375 1.37 20.15 -8.43
N SER A 376 1.94 20.82 -9.43
CA SER A 376 2.65 22.10 -9.21
C SER A 376 1.76 23.20 -8.60
N ARG A 377 0.46 23.13 -8.90
CA ARG A 377 -0.59 24.03 -8.38
C ARG A 377 -1.18 23.59 -7.03
N ALA A 378 -0.84 22.40 -6.52
CA ALA A 378 -1.14 22.02 -5.14
C ALA A 378 -0.10 22.68 -4.22
N LYS A 379 -0.51 23.67 -3.43
CA LYS A 379 0.38 24.39 -2.53
C LYS A 379 0.15 23.93 -1.09
N PRO A 380 1.23 23.67 -0.32
CA PRO A 380 1.10 23.40 1.12
C PRO A 380 0.44 24.59 1.82
N ALA A 381 -0.78 24.38 2.32
CA ALA A 381 -1.54 25.34 3.11
C ALA A 381 -1.52 24.88 4.58
N PRO A 382 -1.00 25.70 5.51
CA PRO A 382 -0.95 25.31 6.91
C PRO A 382 -2.33 25.42 7.55
N TYR A 383 -2.72 24.38 8.28
CA TYR A 383 -3.91 24.34 9.13
C TYR A 383 -3.46 23.96 10.55
N TYR A 384 -3.52 24.94 11.45
CA TYR A 384 -3.03 24.87 12.82
C TYR A 384 -4.09 24.33 13.76
N LEU A 385 -3.67 23.50 14.71
CA LEU A 385 -4.50 23.03 15.82
C LEU A 385 -4.63 24.18 16.83
N HIS A 386 -5.80 24.32 17.45
CA HIS A 386 -6.08 25.30 18.51
C HIS A 386 -6.71 24.63 19.73
N GLY A 387 -6.52 25.21 20.92
CA GLY A 387 -6.93 24.60 22.19
C GLY A 387 -8.43 24.40 22.42
N ASP A 388 -9.27 25.05 21.61
CA ASP A 388 -10.71 24.88 21.61
C ASP A 388 -11.21 23.79 20.63
N GLY A 389 -10.28 23.03 20.02
CA GLY A 389 -10.58 21.98 19.05
C GLY A 389 -10.79 22.51 17.64
N GLN A 390 -10.41 23.75 17.34
CA GLN A 390 -10.43 24.28 15.98
C GLN A 390 -9.17 23.90 15.18
N LEU A 391 -9.34 23.80 13.86
CA LEU A 391 -8.29 23.63 12.87
C LEU A 391 -8.36 24.82 11.90
N LEU A 392 -7.44 25.78 12.01
CA LEU A 392 -7.54 27.09 11.37
C LEU A 392 -6.33 27.42 10.48
N PRO A 393 -6.48 28.25 9.43
CA PRO A 393 -5.38 28.59 8.52
C PRO A 393 -4.36 29.60 9.10
N HIS A 394 -4.59 30.09 10.32
CA HIS A 394 -3.72 31.04 11.00
C HIS A 394 -3.17 30.42 12.29
N ALA A 395 -1.91 30.77 12.59
CA ALA A 395 -1.22 30.28 13.77
C ALA A 395 -1.89 30.78 15.07
N PRO A 396 -1.79 30.01 16.17
CA PRO A 396 -2.17 30.45 17.50
C PRO A 396 -1.42 31.73 17.89
N ALA A 397 -2.13 32.72 18.44
CA ALA A 397 -1.57 34.04 18.77
C ALA A 397 -1.17 34.20 20.25
N GLU A 398 -1.62 33.30 21.12
CA GLU A 398 -1.45 33.39 22.57
C GLU A 398 -0.80 32.13 23.15
N ALA A 399 -0.34 32.22 24.40
CA ALA A 399 0.01 31.05 25.19
C ALA A 399 -1.27 30.23 25.44
N ALA A 400 -1.27 28.99 24.98
CA ALA A 400 -2.38 28.05 25.16
C ALA A 400 -1.92 26.87 26.01
N SER A 401 -2.80 26.35 26.87
CA SER A 401 -2.55 25.07 27.53
C SER A 401 -2.63 23.93 26.51
N PRO A 402 -1.75 22.92 26.56
CA PRO A 402 -1.81 21.81 25.62
C PRO A 402 -3.10 21.01 25.79
N SER A 403 -3.52 20.36 24.72
CA SER A 403 -4.58 19.34 24.78
C SER A 403 -3.97 18.02 25.24
N VAL A 404 -4.55 17.42 26.28
CA VAL A 404 -3.97 16.24 26.97
C VAL A 404 -4.90 15.05 26.89
N PHE A 405 -4.34 13.86 26.69
CA PHE A 405 -5.06 12.59 26.82
C PHE A 405 -4.17 11.50 27.43
N THR A 406 -4.77 10.51 28.09
CA THR A 406 -4.04 9.34 28.62
C THR A 406 -4.18 8.17 27.63
N PHE A 407 -3.07 7.71 27.10
CA PHE A 407 -3.01 6.50 26.29
C PHE A 407 -2.80 5.26 27.16
N ASP A 408 -3.68 4.26 26.99
CA ASP A 408 -3.60 2.95 27.64
C ASP A 408 -3.37 1.85 26.58
N PRO A 409 -2.18 1.24 26.50
CA PRO A 409 -1.89 0.16 25.54
C PRO A 409 -2.83 -1.05 25.65
N SER A 410 -3.52 -1.25 26.78
CA SER A 410 -4.50 -2.34 26.95
C SER A 410 -5.88 -2.04 26.35
N ASN A 411 -6.12 -0.80 25.93
CA ASN A 411 -7.35 -0.36 25.29
C ASN A 411 -7.06 0.54 24.09
N PRO A 412 -6.33 0.06 23.06
CA PRO A 412 -5.97 0.88 21.91
C PRO A 412 -7.21 1.32 21.12
N VAL A 413 -7.09 2.42 20.39
CA VAL A 413 -8.11 2.91 19.46
C VAL A 413 -8.21 1.93 18.29
N PRO A 414 -9.43 1.44 17.97
CA PRO A 414 -9.61 0.48 16.89
C PRO A 414 -9.43 1.10 15.50
N THR A 415 -8.92 0.32 14.56
CA THR A 415 -8.87 0.66 13.14
C THR A 415 -10.25 0.50 12.51
N VAL A 416 -10.78 1.60 11.96
CA VAL A 416 -12.01 1.64 11.17
C VAL A 416 -11.67 2.18 9.79
N GLY A 417 -11.51 1.28 8.82
CA GLY A 417 -11.16 1.63 7.46
C GLY A 417 -9.73 2.13 7.28
N GLY A 418 -9.48 2.70 6.10
CA GLY A 418 -8.21 3.31 5.72
C GLY A 418 -7.51 2.56 4.60
N SER A 419 -6.25 2.93 4.41
CA SER A 419 -5.36 2.37 3.40
C SER A 419 -4.80 1.02 3.86
N ILE A 420 -5.58 -0.05 3.63
CA ILE A 420 -5.32 -1.40 4.16
C ILE A 420 -5.21 -2.40 3.00
N SER A 421 -4.45 -3.47 3.22
CA SER A 421 -4.34 -4.61 2.31
C SER A 421 -3.96 -5.87 3.08
N ALA A 422 -4.22 -7.05 2.53
CA ALA A 422 -3.69 -8.32 3.05
C ALA A 422 -3.94 -8.57 4.56
N ALA A 423 -5.05 -8.03 5.08
CA ALA A 423 -5.35 -7.99 6.50
C ALA A 423 -6.67 -8.70 6.88
N ASP A 424 -7.38 -9.25 5.90
CA ASP A 424 -8.58 -10.04 6.14
C ASP A 424 -8.27 -11.24 7.05
N PRO A 425 -9.18 -11.61 7.95
CA PRO A 425 -10.51 -11.01 8.15
C PRO A 425 -10.54 -9.82 9.14
N LEU A 426 -9.40 -9.36 9.67
CA LEU A 426 -9.39 -8.44 10.82
C LEU A 426 -9.63 -6.97 10.46
N MET A 427 -9.24 -6.56 9.26
CA MET A 427 -9.31 -5.15 8.86
C MET A 427 -9.87 -5.01 7.46
N GLN A 428 -10.83 -4.10 7.29
CA GLN A 428 -11.46 -3.80 6.01
C GLN A 428 -10.87 -2.51 5.41
N PRO A 429 -10.49 -2.49 4.12
CA PRO A 429 -9.98 -1.29 3.45
C PRO A 429 -11.08 -0.38 2.92
N GLY A 430 -10.80 0.92 2.81
CA GLY A 430 -11.71 1.90 2.21
C GLY A 430 -12.11 3.05 3.14
N GLY A 431 -13.04 3.87 2.66
CA GLY A 431 -13.63 4.97 3.43
C GLY A 431 -14.84 4.49 4.22
N PHE A 432 -14.86 4.80 5.51
CA PHE A 432 -15.92 4.42 6.44
C PHE A 432 -16.21 5.56 7.40
N ASP A 433 -17.46 5.59 7.85
CA ASP A 433 -17.84 6.42 8.99
C ASP A 433 -17.08 5.99 10.24
N GLN A 434 -16.43 6.95 10.91
CA GLN A 434 -15.53 6.73 12.04
C GLN A 434 -16.30 6.51 13.35
N ARG A 435 -17.18 5.51 13.33
CA ARG A 435 -17.94 4.98 14.47
C ARG A 435 -17.59 3.50 14.66
N GLY A 436 -17.63 3.04 15.90
CA GLY A 436 -17.43 1.62 16.19
C GLY A 436 -18.49 0.76 15.50
N ARG A 437 -18.09 -0.40 14.98
CA ARG A 437 -19.01 -1.42 14.45
C ARG A 437 -18.49 -2.82 14.78
N ALA A 438 -19.40 -3.78 14.93
CA ALA A 438 -19.05 -5.16 15.30
C ALA A 438 -18.17 -5.89 14.27
N ASP A 439 -18.19 -5.45 13.01
CA ASP A 439 -17.39 -6.00 11.92
C ASP A 439 -15.99 -5.37 11.81
N PHE A 440 -15.63 -4.42 12.69
CA PHE A 440 -14.27 -3.91 12.85
C PHE A 440 -13.64 -4.46 14.13
N PHE A 441 -12.47 -5.09 13.98
CA PHE A 441 -11.74 -5.68 15.09
C PHE A 441 -11.40 -4.63 16.16
N GLY A 442 -11.64 -4.96 17.44
CA GLY A 442 -11.36 -4.08 18.57
C GLY A 442 -12.44 -3.05 18.90
N CYS A 443 -13.47 -2.88 18.06
CA CYS A 443 -14.63 -2.05 18.40
C CYS A 443 -15.50 -2.75 19.46
N LYS A 444 -15.87 -2.01 20.52
CA LYS A 444 -16.66 -2.53 21.65
C LYS A 444 -18.08 -1.97 21.71
N ASP A 445 -18.34 -0.91 20.97
CA ASP A 445 -19.59 -0.16 20.97
C ASP A 445 -19.81 0.46 19.58
N GLY A 446 -20.92 1.19 19.43
CA GLY A 446 -21.32 1.90 18.20
C GLY A 446 -21.01 3.41 18.20
N LEU A 447 -20.23 3.90 19.17
CA LEU A 447 -20.01 5.33 19.36
C LEU A 447 -18.97 5.87 18.36
N PRO A 448 -18.99 7.18 18.05
CA PRO A 448 -17.91 7.84 17.32
C PRO A 448 -16.56 7.62 18.00
N LEU A 449 -15.51 7.35 17.21
CA LEU A 449 -14.16 7.13 17.77
C LEU A 449 -13.64 8.35 18.53
N ASN A 450 -14.04 9.56 18.13
CA ASN A 450 -13.70 10.80 18.82
C ASN A 450 -14.51 11.06 20.10
N ALA A 451 -15.42 10.15 20.49
CA ALA A 451 -16.03 10.15 21.83
C ALA A 451 -15.11 9.51 22.88
N ARG A 452 -14.02 8.87 22.45
CA ARG A 452 -13.03 8.29 23.36
C ARG A 452 -12.14 9.38 23.97
N ASN A 453 -11.80 9.24 25.24
CA ASN A 453 -10.94 10.19 25.95
C ASN A 453 -9.47 10.17 25.49
N ASP A 454 -9.07 9.18 24.69
CA ASP A 454 -7.74 9.04 24.11
C ASP A 454 -7.67 9.39 22.62
N VAL A 455 -8.66 10.14 22.13
CA VAL A 455 -8.70 10.71 20.78
C VAL A 455 -8.98 12.21 20.87
N LEU A 456 -8.01 13.04 20.47
CA LEU A 456 -8.19 14.48 20.33
C LEU A 456 -8.66 14.81 18.91
N SER A 457 -9.68 15.63 18.76
CA SER A 457 -10.19 16.07 17.44
C SER A 457 -10.07 17.56 17.26
N PHE A 458 -9.54 17.97 16.09
CA PHE A 458 -9.46 19.37 15.68
C PHE A 458 -10.14 19.53 14.32
N GLN A 459 -11.05 20.48 14.18
CA GLN A 459 -11.88 20.62 12.98
C GLN A 459 -11.96 22.04 12.43
N THR A 460 -12.05 22.16 11.12
CA THR A 460 -12.26 23.44 10.45
C THR A 460 -13.69 23.95 10.69
N PRO A 461 -13.95 25.26 10.54
CA PRO A 461 -15.26 25.74 10.11
C PRO A 461 -15.74 25.00 8.84
N PRO A 462 -17.04 25.01 8.52
CA PRO A 462 -17.49 24.52 7.22
C PRO A 462 -16.78 25.29 6.12
N PHE A 463 -16.32 24.59 5.08
CA PHE A 463 -15.71 25.24 3.93
C PHE A 463 -16.74 26.13 3.23
N GLU A 464 -16.36 27.36 2.89
CA GLU A 464 -17.25 28.30 2.19
C GLU A 464 -17.44 27.95 0.71
N ARG A 465 -16.49 27.20 0.15
CA ARG A 465 -16.46 26.75 -1.24
C ARG A 465 -15.78 25.39 -1.32
N ASP A 466 -16.10 24.66 -2.38
CA ASP A 466 -15.40 23.43 -2.74
C ASP A 466 -13.88 23.66 -2.77
N THR A 467 -13.16 22.84 -2.03
CA THR A 467 -11.70 22.94 -1.88
C THR A 467 -11.08 21.59 -2.17
N GLU A 468 -10.23 21.55 -3.19
CA GLU A 468 -9.52 20.33 -3.56
C GLU A 468 -8.22 20.18 -2.80
N ILE A 469 -8.00 18.97 -2.29
CA ILE A 469 -6.78 18.51 -1.62
C ILE A 469 -6.24 17.35 -2.43
N THR A 470 -5.12 17.56 -3.12
CA THR A 470 -4.50 16.55 -3.97
C THR A 470 -3.00 16.49 -3.76
N GLY A 471 -2.53 15.40 -3.16
CA GLY A 471 -1.12 15.18 -2.87
C GLY A 471 -0.90 14.52 -1.51
N PRO A 472 0.37 14.41 -1.09
CA PRO A 472 0.69 14.02 0.28
C PRO A 472 0.32 15.11 1.30
N VAL A 473 -0.14 14.69 2.47
CA VAL A 473 -0.40 15.58 3.62
C VAL A 473 0.74 15.41 4.62
N GLU A 474 1.34 16.52 5.05
CA GLU A 474 2.37 16.51 6.09
C GLU A 474 1.77 16.92 7.44
N VAL A 475 2.21 16.24 8.50
CA VAL A 475 1.81 16.48 9.88
C VAL A 475 3.03 16.95 10.67
N ILE A 476 2.87 18.06 11.39
CA ILE A 476 3.88 18.61 12.29
C ILE A 476 3.22 18.76 13.66
N LEU A 477 3.59 17.92 14.61
CA LEU A 477 3.09 17.98 15.99
C LEU A 477 4.20 18.44 16.91
N HIS A 478 3.94 19.44 17.74
CA HIS A 478 4.72 19.69 18.94
C HIS A 478 4.08 18.88 20.05
N ALA A 479 4.73 17.81 20.47
CA ALA A 479 4.16 16.83 21.39
C ALA A 479 5.12 16.49 22.53
N SER A 480 4.57 16.15 23.68
CA SER A 480 5.30 15.59 24.82
C SER A 480 4.56 14.38 25.37
N SER A 481 5.31 13.50 26.04
CA SER A 481 4.78 12.30 26.69
C SER A 481 5.30 12.19 28.12
N SER A 482 4.52 11.59 29.03
CA SER A 482 5.02 11.15 30.33
C SER A 482 5.91 9.89 30.24
N ALA A 483 5.96 9.25 29.08
CA ALA A 483 6.74 8.04 28.82
C ALA A 483 8.05 8.32 28.07
N GLN A 484 8.94 7.32 28.07
CA GLN A 484 10.22 7.36 27.34
C GLN A 484 10.09 7.01 25.85
N ASP A 485 8.96 6.46 25.44
CA ASP A 485 8.60 6.25 24.05
C ASP A 485 7.08 6.12 23.97
N THR A 486 6.51 6.44 22.82
CA THR A 486 5.10 6.22 22.49
C THR A 486 4.95 6.33 20.97
N ASP A 487 3.71 6.21 20.49
CA ASP A 487 3.39 6.55 19.11
C ASP A 487 2.42 7.74 19.08
N PHE A 488 2.42 8.50 17.98
CA PHE A 488 1.38 9.47 17.65
C PHE A 488 0.80 9.15 16.29
N THR A 489 -0.52 9.11 16.20
CA THR A 489 -1.30 8.87 14.98
C THR A 489 -1.99 10.15 14.57
N ALA A 490 -2.19 10.32 13.27
CA ALA A 490 -3.04 11.36 12.72
C ALA A 490 -3.92 10.77 11.63
N LYS A 491 -5.23 10.99 11.73
CA LYS A 491 -6.23 10.56 10.75
C LYS A 491 -6.95 11.79 10.21
N LEU A 492 -6.84 12.02 8.90
CA LEU A 492 -7.56 13.07 8.21
C LEU A 492 -8.94 12.57 7.81
N ILE A 493 -9.97 13.34 8.15
CA ILE A 493 -11.37 12.97 8.07
C ILE A 493 -12.15 14.09 7.41
N GLU A 494 -13.03 13.73 6.49
CA GLU A 494 -14.07 14.62 6.00
C GLU A 494 -15.33 14.47 6.85
N VAL A 495 -15.83 15.58 7.39
CA VAL A 495 -17.10 15.61 8.12
C VAL A 495 -18.19 16.11 7.19
N ILE A 496 -19.10 15.21 6.86
CA ILE A 496 -20.27 15.44 6.00
C ILE A 496 -21.44 15.83 6.92
N PRO A 497 -22.16 16.92 6.63
CA PRO A 497 -23.28 17.38 7.46
C PRO A 497 -24.44 16.39 7.49
N ALA A 498 -25.32 16.54 8.47
CA ALA A 498 -26.51 15.71 8.59
C ALA A 498 -27.40 15.80 7.35
N SER A 499 -27.94 14.65 6.94
CA SER A 499 -28.87 14.50 5.83
C SER A 499 -30.11 13.72 6.26
N VAL A 500 -31.05 13.49 5.35
CA VAL A 500 -32.22 12.63 5.61
C VAL A 500 -31.82 11.17 5.83
N ASP A 501 -30.78 10.71 5.13
CA ASP A 501 -30.27 9.33 5.22
C ASP A 501 -29.32 9.15 6.41
N ASP A 502 -28.62 10.21 6.80
CA ASP A 502 -27.61 10.21 7.86
C ASP A 502 -27.82 11.40 8.80
N THR A 503 -28.83 11.29 9.66
CA THR A 503 -29.34 12.40 10.50
C THR A 503 -28.34 12.95 11.52
N ALA A 504 -27.27 12.20 11.82
CA ALA A 504 -26.18 12.63 12.69
C ALA A 504 -24.95 13.15 11.93
N GLY A 505 -25.02 13.20 10.59
CA GLY A 505 -23.86 13.39 9.73
C GLY A 505 -22.92 12.19 9.74
N LEU A 506 -21.85 12.29 8.94
CA LEU A 506 -20.84 11.25 8.77
C LEU A 506 -19.44 11.83 8.98
N ALA A 507 -18.54 11.02 9.51
CA ALA A 507 -17.12 11.35 9.62
C ALA A 507 -16.33 10.30 8.82
N ILE A 508 -15.97 10.62 7.59
CA ILE A 508 -15.35 9.67 6.64
C ILE A 508 -13.83 9.81 6.67
N ASN A 509 -13.10 8.73 6.92
CA ASN A 509 -11.64 8.76 6.81
C ASN A 509 -11.18 8.96 5.36
N LEU A 510 -10.23 9.87 5.19
CA LEU A 510 -9.57 10.13 3.91
C LEU A 510 -8.21 9.43 3.84
N THR A 511 -7.41 9.55 4.89
CA THR A 511 -6.06 8.98 5.00
C THR A 511 -5.58 9.04 6.45
N ASP A 512 -4.61 8.20 6.82
CA ASP A 512 -4.00 8.21 8.14
C ASP A 512 -2.58 7.65 8.11
N SER A 513 -1.83 7.94 9.16
CA SER A 513 -0.48 7.47 9.41
C SER A 513 -0.13 7.59 10.89
N ILE A 514 1.06 7.14 11.22
CA ILE A 514 1.60 7.05 12.57
C ILE A 514 3.05 7.52 12.56
N ILE A 515 3.59 7.94 13.71
CA ILE A 515 5.03 8.07 13.97
C ILE A 515 5.36 7.42 15.31
N ARG A 516 6.41 6.59 15.31
CA ARG A 516 6.96 6.02 16.53
C ARG A 516 8.09 6.92 17.07
N THR A 517 7.93 7.44 18.29
CA THR A 517 8.71 8.59 18.75
C THR A 517 10.20 8.32 18.91
N ARG A 518 10.59 7.06 19.15
CA ARG A 518 12.00 6.68 19.21
C ARG A 518 12.77 6.87 17.89
N TYR A 519 12.07 7.09 16.79
CA TYR A 519 12.64 7.34 15.46
C TYR A 519 12.35 8.75 14.91
N ARG A 520 11.94 9.69 15.78
CA ARG A 520 11.58 11.07 15.39
C ARG A 520 12.68 11.84 14.63
N ASN A 521 13.95 11.53 14.90
CA ASN A 521 15.11 12.19 14.32
C ASN A 521 15.81 11.35 13.24
N GLY A 522 15.22 10.23 12.83
CA GLY A 522 15.82 9.27 11.90
C GLY A 522 15.63 7.83 12.35
N TRP A 523 15.98 6.93 11.45
CA TRP A 523 15.59 5.52 11.53
C TRP A 523 16.75 4.58 11.87
N ASP A 524 17.99 5.03 11.71
CA ASP A 524 19.19 4.20 11.87
C ASP A 524 19.50 3.87 13.34
N LYS A 525 18.94 4.62 14.28
CA LYS A 525 19.15 4.43 15.72
C LYS A 525 17.92 4.83 16.53
N THR A 526 17.74 4.15 17.65
CA THR A 526 16.75 4.49 18.67
C THR A 526 17.20 5.70 19.49
N GLU A 527 16.34 6.71 19.62
CA GLU A 527 16.49 7.84 20.54
C GLU A 527 15.26 7.96 21.42
N LEU A 528 15.34 7.66 22.72
CA LEU A 528 14.18 7.76 23.62
C LEU A 528 13.80 9.22 23.90
N LEU A 529 12.55 9.43 24.35
CA LEU A 529 12.05 10.70 24.85
C LEU A 529 12.54 10.94 26.28
N GLU A 530 12.77 12.21 26.61
CA GLU A 530 12.79 12.68 27.99
C GLU A 530 11.33 12.99 28.40
N PRO A 531 10.78 12.33 29.44
CA PRO A 531 9.41 12.59 29.88
C PRO A 531 9.13 14.08 30.14
N GLY A 532 8.02 14.59 29.60
CA GLY A 532 7.58 15.98 29.73
C GLY A 532 8.24 16.97 28.76
N LYS A 533 9.32 16.60 28.07
CA LYS A 533 9.97 17.46 27.07
C LYS A 533 9.13 17.52 25.79
N ILE A 534 9.02 18.73 25.23
CA ILE A 534 8.33 18.98 23.96
C ILE A 534 9.27 18.65 22.81
N TYR A 535 8.78 17.88 21.84
CA TYR A 535 9.48 17.54 20.60
C TYR A 535 8.63 17.92 19.39
N GLU A 536 9.26 18.44 18.35
CA GLU A 536 8.64 18.51 17.02
C GLU A 536 8.69 17.11 16.38
N LEU A 537 7.53 16.58 16.02
CA LEU A 537 7.33 15.31 15.34
C LEU A 537 6.81 15.59 13.94
N ARG A 538 7.52 15.12 12.91
CA ARG A 538 7.19 15.36 11.51
C ARG A 538 7.02 14.05 10.76
N PHE A 539 5.85 13.85 10.17
CA PHE A 539 5.56 12.64 9.39
C PHE A 539 4.48 12.90 8.34
N GLN A 540 4.39 11.99 7.38
CA GLN A 540 3.50 12.12 6.22
C GLN A 540 2.33 11.15 6.33
N LEU A 541 1.12 11.63 6.03
CA LEU A 541 -0.03 10.77 5.76
C LEU A 541 0.08 10.18 4.34
N TYR A 542 -0.67 9.12 4.05
CA TYR A 542 -0.74 8.65 2.67
C TYR A 542 -1.39 9.70 1.77
N PRO A 543 -0.97 9.77 0.49
CA PRO A 543 -1.52 10.74 -0.44
C PRO A 543 -3.01 10.48 -0.72
N THR A 544 -3.73 11.55 -1.00
CA THR A 544 -5.15 11.50 -1.40
C THR A 544 -5.44 12.53 -2.49
N SER A 545 -6.59 12.40 -3.14
CA SER A 545 -7.14 13.40 -4.08
C SER A 545 -8.64 13.50 -3.87
N VAL A 546 -9.09 14.58 -3.23
CA VAL A 546 -10.49 14.78 -2.85
C VAL A 546 -10.90 16.24 -2.91
N VAL A 547 -12.11 16.50 -3.37
CA VAL A 547 -12.80 17.78 -3.21
C VAL A 547 -13.63 17.73 -1.92
N VAL A 548 -13.24 18.55 -0.94
CA VAL A 548 -14.05 18.83 0.25
C VAL A 548 -15.08 19.87 -0.14
N LYS A 549 -16.35 19.49 -0.10
CA LYS A 549 -17.45 20.36 -0.56
C LYS A 549 -17.67 21.55 0.36
N ALA A 550 -18.24 22.61 -0.21
CA ALA A 550 -18.83 23.69 0.58
C ALA A 550 -19.81 23.12 1.63
N GLY A 551 -19.73 23.61 2.86
CA GLY A 551 -20.53 23.12 3.99
C GLY A 551 -19.96 21.89 4.71
N HIS A 552 -19.05 21.14 4.10
CA HIS A 552 -18.32 20.06 4.77
C HIS A 552 -17.18 20.64 5.62
N ARG A 553 -16.61 19.82 6.52
CA ARG A 553 -15.43 20.20 7.31
C ARG A 553 -14.31 19.20 7.10
N LEU A 554 -13.09 19.63 7.38
CA LEU A 554 -12.00 18.71 7.67
C LEU A 554 -11.81 18.59 9.16
N ARG A 555 -11.55 17.37 9.59
CA ARG A 555 -11.18 17.02 10.97
C ARG A 555 -9.88 16.23 10.94
N VAL A 556 -9.03 16.47 11.91
CA VAL A 556 -7.91 15.59 12.23
C VAL A 556 -8.11 15.00 13.61
N ASP A 557 -8.06 13.68 13.68
CA ASP A 557 -8.06 12.94 14.93
C ASP A 557 -6.62 12.53 15.27
N ILE A 558 -6.16 12.89 16.47
CA ILE A 558 -4.85 12.58 17.02
C ILE A 558 -5.01 11.60 18.19
N SER A 559 -4.26 10.51 18.16
CA SER A 559 -4.22 9.51 19.24
C SER A 559 -2.83 8.86 19.30
N SER A 560 -2.62 7.89 20.19
CA SER A 560 -1.38 7.10 20.28
C SER A 560 -1.54 5.65 19.83
N SER A 561 -2.63 5.33 19.14
CA SER A 561 -2.82 4.00 18.54
C SER A 561 -3.82 4.01 17.37
N ASN A 562 -3.68 3.03 16.48
CA ASN A 562 -4.64 2.69 15.43
C ASN A 562 -4.52 1.17 15.18
N PHE A 563 -5.17 0.38 16.03
CA PHE A 563 -4.98 -1.07 16.14
C PHE A 563 -6.17 -1.84 15.54
N PRO A 564 -5.97 -2.91 14.74
CA PRO A 564 -4.71 -3.60 14.54
C PRO A 564 -3.97 -3.19 13.27
N ARG A 565 -4.17 -1.98 12.71
CA ARG A 565 -3.33 -1.54 11.58
C ARG A 565 -1.86 -1.52 11.96
N PHE A 566 -1.53 -0.87 13.08
CA PHE A 566 -0.18 -0.80 13.63
C PHE A 566 -0.03 -1.59 14.92
N ASP A 567 1.20 -2.04 15.21
CA ASP A 567 1.55 -2.59 16.52
C ASP A 567 1.41 -1.53 17.63
N VAL A 568 1.01 -1.97 18.81
CA VAL A 568 0.77 -1.07 19.95
C VAL A 568 2.09 -0.78 20.65
N ASN A 569 2.47 0.49 20.76
CA ASN A 569 3.61 0.89 21.56
C ASN A 569 3.34 0.64 23.05
N PRO A 570 4.22 -0.08 23.79
CA PRO A 570 4.02 -0.37 25.20
C PRO A 570 4.26 0.83 26.14
N ASN A 571 4.74 1.94 25.60
CA ASN A 571 5.16 3.16 26.30
C ASN A 571 6.38 3.02 27.23
N THR A 572 7.15 1.93 27.15
CA THR A 572 8.25 1.66 28.10
C THR A 572 9.64 2.04 27.60
N GLY A 573 9.81 2.30 26.31
CA GLY A 573 11.14 2.40 25.68
C GLY A 573 11.89 1.06 25.55
N GLY A 574 11.26 -0.06 25.94
CA GLY A 574 11.81 -1.41 25.83
C GLY A 574 12.03 -1.88 24.39
N PRO A 575 12.71 -3.03 24.21
CA PRO A 575 13.01 -3.58 22.89
C PRO A 575 11.73 -3.91 22.11
N LEU A 576 11.67 -3.48 20.84
CA LEU A 576 10.52 -3.74 19.96
C LEU A 576 10.33 -5.24 19.75
N GLY A 577 9.08 -5.68 19.73
CA GLY A 577 8.74 -7.09 19.56
C GLY A 577 9.00 -8.00 20.76
N LEU A 578 9.74 -7.52 21.78
CA LEU A 578 10.18 -8.33 22.91
C LEU A 578 9.62 -7.83 24.24
N GLU A 579 9.37 -6.54 24.39
CA GLU A 579 8.75 -5.98 25.59
C GLU A 579 7.37 -6.59 25.84
N ARG A 580 7.04 -6.79 27.12
CA ARG A 580 5.76 -7.36 27.58
C ARG A 580 5.08 -6.50 28.63
N ARG A 581 5.84 -5.62 29.29
CA ARG A 581 5.26 -4.63 30.19
C ARG A 581 4.65 -3.54 29.34
N VAL A 582 3.49 -3.08 29.76
CA VAL A 582 2.85 -1.89 29.22
C VAL A 582 2.66 -0.90 30.35
N GLN A 583 2.70 0.39 30.02
CA GLN A 583 2.35 1.44 30.96
C GLN A 583 1.46 2.47 30.29
N LYS A 584 0.58 3.09 31.09
CA LYS A 584 -0.18 4.25 30.61
C LYS A 584 0.76 5.43 30.48
N ALA A 585 0.46 6.32 29.53
CA ALA A 585 1.22 7.53 29.31
C ALA A 585 0.29 8.70 29.02
N ASP A 586 0.55 9.82 29.67
CA ASP A 586 -0.13 11.08 29.39
C ASP A 586 0.57 11.76 28.22
N GLN A 587 -0.20 12.05 27.19
CA GLN A 587 0.24 12.65 25.94
C GLN A 587 -0.27 14.08 25.88
N SER A 588 0.57 15.00 25.44
CA SER A 588 0.20 16.41 25.29
C SER A 588 0.51 16.87 23.87
N ILE A 589 -0.47 17.51 23.23
CA ILE A 589 -0.32 18.21 21.96
C ILE A 589 -0.30 19.71 22.25
N HIS A 590 0.83 20.34 21.93
CA HIS A 590 1.08 21.76 22.14
C HIS A 590 0.68 22.53 20.89
N HIS A 591 0.05 23.67 21.09
CA HIS A 591 -0.52 24.53 20.04
C HIS A 591 -0.50 26.00 20.46
N ASP A 592 0.53 26.38 21.20
CA ASP A 592 0.82 27.79 21.48
C ASP A 592 1.61 28.44 20.33
N ALA A 593 1.90 29.73 20.47
CA ALA A 593 2.62 30.51 19.46
C ALA A 593 4.06 30.01 19.17
N GLU A 594 4.74 29.40 20.14
CA GLU A 594 6.09 28.84 19.98
C GLU A 594 6.05 27.39 19.47
N HIS A 595 4.95 26.69 19.71
CA HIS A 595 4.75 25.27 19.39
C HIS A 595 3.52 25.05 18.47
N PRO A 596 3.48 25.62 17.26
CA PRO A 596 2.28 25.62 16.43
C PRO A 596 2.09 24.28 15.68
N SER A 597 1.51 23.28 16.36
CA SER A 597 1.10 22.01 15.74
C SER A 597 0.14 22.27 14.57
N ARG A 598 0.37 21.59 13.43
CA ARG A 598 -0.33 21.86 12.18
C ARG A 598 -0.27 20.72 11.17
N LEU A 599 -1.22 20.76 10.24
CA LEU A 599 -1.18 20.03 8.98
C LEU A 599 -0.70 20.95 7.86
N LEU A 600 0.04 20.42 6.89
CA LEU A 600 0.26 21.06 5.60
C LEU A 600 -0.57 20.33 4.55
N LEU A 601 -1.71 20.93 4.19
CA LEU A 601 -2.63 20.36 3.21
C LEU A 601 -2.22 20.78 1.78
N PRO A 602 -2.14 19.86 0.82
CA PRO A 602 -1.81 20.18 -0.57
C PRO A 602 -3.06 20.75 -1.30
N VAL A 603 -3.40 22.01 -0.99
CA VAL A 603 -4.58 22.68 -1.55
C VAL A 603 -4.31 23.08 -3.00
N VAL A 604 -5.18 22.66 -3.91
CA VAL A 604 -5.09 23.03 -5.33
C VAL A 604 -5.69 24.42 -5.52
N GLY A 605 -4.88 25.37 -5.99
CA GLY A 605 -5.36 26.71 -6.33
C GLY A 605 -6.41 26.66 -7.44
N GLY A 606 -7.53 27.38 -7.26
CA GLY A 606 -8.52 27.57 -8.33
C GLY A 606 -7.87 28.27 -9.53
N GLY A 607 -7.97 27.63 -10.70
CA GLY A 607 -7.55 28.21 -11.98
C GLY A 607 -8.52 29.26 -12.49
#